data_AF-A0A8U8B787-F1
#
_entry.id   AF-A0A8U8B787-F1
#
_cell.length_a   1.000
_cell.length_b   1.000
_cell.length_c   1.000
_cell.angle_alpha   90.00
_cell.angle_beta   90.00
_cell.angle_gamma   90.00
#
_symmetry.space_group_name_H-M   'P 1'
#
loop_
_entity.id
_entity.type
_entity.pdbx_description
1 polymer ?
#
loop_
_entity_poly.entity_id
_entity_poly.type
_entity_poly.pdbx_seq_one_letter_code
_entity_poly.pdbx_strand_id
1 'polypeptide(L)'
;MATPGARCRTPASCTRLWRDTLSWECEVITDHLSLWAQPFGPHEDLPTRLKNILKEYSASAPDLVKEVLQNADDAGAGLLHFVWDRRQHPVKATFSEEWKILQGPALCIYNDRPFQQRDIEGIQHLGVGSKQGRQDVTGKYGLGFNTVYHFTDCPAFLTGDSTLCVSDPHLYYVPTATTEKPGSMFTVNTDFKKNFPDIYDTFLPSFFDLKQGVLFRLPLRTAAEAAKSRVSDMVVRDQDLKNMEETLAKEGEDLVLFLRHVHTIIFSEIPPDGKELVEKLRVTTELTEEDAKLRQDFQARLSQATDGNSPTPLSYTMKVKNSRAKTTSLWRVISQIGVQDGAEESPELKWLPYGAVAARMEPLKRVMGRAFCTLPLPLVTGLPLHINANFSVDAARCRLHWDKGGTGATWNGFLLRRLVVPLYCYFLTGKPWSQKSSSISPWNSARSTWTPTSSTFPHLQQICEEFIEAQVNTVVLGPDSLQRFLKALALPVPCKLAETPLRNPESCSYLLRYLTGRNRHSQGTHKDGDKAILEGLPLLATEDGLLNAFSSQHPVFKNSFAK
;
A
#
# COMPACT_ATOMS: atom_id res chain seq x y z
N MET A 1 26.29 -57.87 -31.09
CA MET A 1 26.93 -57.33 -32.31
C MET A 1 25.84 -56.80 -33.21
N ALA A 2 25.93 -55.52 -33.53
CA ALA A 2 25.01 -54.80 -34.41
C ALA A 2 25.19 -55.27 -35.87
N THR A 3 24.13 -55.17 -36.68
CA THR A 3 24.12 -54.40 -37.94
C THR A 3 22.73 -54.45 -38.62
N PRO A 4 22.39 -53.48 -39.47
CA PRO A 4 21.07 -52.83 -39.43
C PRO A 4 20.35 -52.73 -40.80
N GLY A 5 19.08 -52.31 -40.73
CA GLY A 5 18.53 -51.27 -41.61
C GLY A 5 18.12 -51.62 -43.04
N ALA A 6 16.81 -51.47 -43.32
CA ALA A 6 16.33 -50.66 -44.45
C ALA A 6 14.79 -50.51 -44.44
N ARG A 7 14.36 -49.31 -44.02
CA ARG A 7 13.25 -48.48 -44.55
C ARG A 7 11.99 -49.21 -45.06
N CYS A 8 10.96 -49.28 -44.21
CA CYS A 8 9.57 -49.47 -44.64
C CYS A 8 9.03 -48.16 -45.22
N ARG A 9 8.60 -48.20 -46.48
CA ARG A 9 7.68 -47.22 -47.08
C ARG A 9 6.27 -47.50 -46.56
N THR A 10 5.56 -46.42 -46.23
CA THR A 10 4.14 -46.25 -45.85
C THR A 10 3.16 -47.39 -46.17
N PRO A 11 2.26 -47.76 -45.25
CA PRO A 11 1.01 -48.43 -45.59
C PRO A 11 -0.22 -47.57 -45.25
N ALA A 12 -0.72 -46.83 -46.24
CA ALA A 12 -2.03 -46.15 -46.20
C ALA A 12 -3.19 -47.08 -46.58
N SER A 13 -3.11 -48.37 -46.23
CA SER A 13 -4.10 -49.37 -46.70
C SER A 13 -4.42 -50.49 -45.69
N CYS A 14 -4.23 -50.25 -44.39
CA CYS A 14 -4.60 -51.22 -43.35
C CYS A 14 -5.39 -50.61 -42.16
N THR A 15 -6.13 -49.53 -42.39
CA THR A 15 -7.07 -48.95 -41.39
C THR A 15 -8.56 -49.19 -41.73
N ARG A 16 -8.86 -50.12 -42.66
CA ARG A 16 -10.24 -50.34 -43.15
C ARG A 16 -10.90 -51.66 -42.74
N LEU A 17 -10.30 -52.44 -41.83
CA LEU A 17 -10.83 -53.76 -41.47
C LEU A 17 -10.91 -54.04 -39.95
N TRP A 18 -10.82 -53.01 -39.11
CA TRP A 18 -11.01 -53.10 -37.64
C TRP A 18 -11.93 -51.98 -37.12
N ARG A 19 -12.90 -51.53 -37.91
CA ARG A 19 -13.92 -50.56 -37.48
C ARG A 19 -15.35 -51.16 -37.43
N ASP A 20 -15.51 -52.42 -37.83
CA ASP A 20 -16.82 -53.06 -38.02
C ASP A 20 -17.16 -54.11 -36.95
N THR A 21 -16.66 -53.95 -35.72
CA THR A 21 -17.16 -54.77 -34.60
C THR A 21 -16.94 -54.03 -33.29
N LEU A 22 -18.07 -53.59 -32.69
CA LEU A 22 -18.21 -52.82 -31.45
C LEU A 22 -18.22 -51.28 -31.59
N SER A 23 -19.05 -50.72 -32.47
CA SER A 23 -19.68 -49.43 -32.16
C SER A 23 -20.97 -49.71 -31.38
N TRP A 24 -20.86 -49.79 -30.05
CA TRP A 24 -22.02 -49.47 -29.21
C TRP A 24 -22.29 -47.98 -29.43
N GLU A 25 -23.15 -47.65 -30.39
CA GLU A 25 -23.74 -46.32 -30.48
C GLU A 25 -24.61 -46.16 -29.24
N CYS A 26 -24.02 -45.61 -28.17
CA CYS A 26 -24.81 -45.04 -27.09
C CYS A 26 -25.60 -43.88 -27.68
N GLU A 27 -26.87 -44.11 -28.02
CA GLU A 27 -27.83 -43.03 -28.22
C GLU A 27 -27.95 -42.29 -26.89
N VAL A 28 -27.30 -41.13 -26.80
CA VAL A 28 -27.40 -40.25 -25.66
C VAL A 28 -28.79 -39.62 -25.70
N ILE A 29 -29.74 -40.19 -24.94
CA ILE A 29 -31.11 -39.68 -24.82
C ILE A 29 -31.09 -38.41 -23.96
N THR A 30 -30.74 -37.26 -24.55
CA THR A 30 -30.72 -35.96 -23.86
C THR A 30 -32.02 -35.16 -23.98
N ASP A 31 -32.80 -35.38 -25.03
CA ASP A 31 -33.88 -34.46 -25.43
C ASP A 31 -35.12 -34.48 -24.52
N HIS A 32 -35.14 -35.39 -23.55
CA HIS A 32 -36.23 -35.55 -22.59
C HIS A 32 -35.76 -35.54 -21.14
N LEU A 33 -34.48 -35.28 -20.87
CA LEU A 33 -33.93 -35.29 -19.50
C LEU A 33 -34.69 -34.35 -18.55
N SER A 34 -35.24 -33.24 -19.04
CA SER A 34 -36.06 -32.30 -18.25
C SER A 34 -37.36 -32.89 -17.68
N LEU A 35 -37.84 -34.03 -18.19
CA LEU A 35 -38.99 -34.77 -17.65
C LEU A 35 -38.63 -35.59 -16.41
N TRP A 36 -37.34 -35.96 -16.25
CA TRP A 36 -36.86 -36.82 -15.16
C TRP A 36 -35.83 -36.13 -14.25
N ALA A 37 -35.23 -35.04 -14.71
CA ALA A 37 -34.22 -34.29 -14.00
C ALA A 37 -34.75 -32.90 -13.65
N GLN A 38 -34.62 -32.54 -12.37
CA GLN A 38 -34.83 -31.18 -11.90
C GLN A 38 -33.47 -30.56 -11.55
N PRO A 39 -33.28 -29.25 -11.73
CA PRO A 39 -32.08 -28.56 -11.27
C PRO A 39 -31.84 -28.84 -9.79
N PHE A 40 -30.66 -29.35 -9.44
CA PHE A 40 -30.30 -29.68 -8.07
C PHE A 40 -28.82 -29.36 -7.84
N GLY A 41 -28.53 -28.72 -6.70
CA GLY A 41 -27.19 -28.35 -6.29
C GLY A 41 -27.20 -27.22 -5.26
N PRO A 42 -26.12 -27.02 -4.51
CA PRO A 42 -25.99 -25.87 -3.63
C PRO A 42 -26.01 -24.56 -4.45
N HIS A 43 -26.72 -23.56 -3.95
CA HIS A 43 -26.83 -22.23 -4.55
C HIS A 43 -26.79 -21.16 -3.44
N GLU A 44 -26.08 -20.05 -3.68
CA GLU A 44 -26.02 -18.88 -2.79
C GLU A 44 -26.65 -17.69 -3.52
N ASP A 45 -27.66 -17.05 -2.92
CA ASP A 45 -28.24 -15.83 -3.49
C ASP A 45 -27.36 -14.60 -3.26
N LEU A 46 -27.51 -13.58 -4.13
CA LEU A 46 -26.64 -12.40 -4.10
C LEU A 46 -26.70 -11.62 -2.76
N PRO A 47 -27.86 -11.29 -2.18
CA PRO A 47 -27.90 -10.66 -0.87
C PRO A 47 -27.15 -11.44 0.22
N THR A 48 -27.30 -12.77 0.25
CA THR A 48 -26.55 -13.63 1.17
C THR A 48 -25.05 -13.56 0.92
N ARG A 49 -24.63 -13.60 -0.36
CA ARG A 49 -23.22 -13.45 -0.75
C ARG A 49 -22.64 -12.12 -0.27
N LEU A 50 -23.33 -11.01 -0.51
CA LEU A 50 -22.90 -9.68 -0.08
C LEU A 50 -22.83 -9.59 1.44
N LYS A 51 -23.83 -10.10 2.16
CA LYS A 51 -23.83 -10.15 3.63
C LYS A 51 -22.61 -10.91 4.16
N ASN A 52 -22.22 -12.01 3.52
CA ASN A 52 -21.05 -12.79 3.91
C ASN A 52 -19.75 -12.04 3.63
N ILE A 53 -19.63 -11.35 2.50
CA ILE A 53 -18.48 -10.46 2.20
C ILE A 53 -18.38 -9.36 3.25
N LEU A 54 -19.49 -8.72 3.61
CA LEU A 54 -19.52 -7.64 4.62
C LEU A 54 -19.10 -8.10 6.02
N LYS A 55 -19.05 -9.40 6.34
CA LYS A 55 -18.51 -9.89 7.62
C LYS A 55 -16.99 -9.84 7.68
N GLU A 56 -16.32 -9.82 6.53
CA GLU A 56 -14.85 -9.77 6.43
C GLU A 56 -14.31 -8.34 6.55
N TYR A 57 -15.16 -7.35 6.29
CA TYR A 57 -14.85 -5.92 6.41
C TYR A 57 -15.49 -5.35 7.67
N SER A 58 -14.81 -4.41 8.33
CA SER A 58 -15.49 -3.70 9.41
C SER A 58 -16.48 -2.71 8.82
N ALA A 59 -17.61 -2.50 9.50
CA ALA A 59 -18.57 -1.45 9.14
C ALA A 59 -18.04 -0.02 9.42
N SER A 60 -16.73 0.14 9.59
CA SER A 60 -16.11 1.39 9.99
C SER A 60 -15.87 2.31 8.80
N ALA A 61 -16.03 3.61 9.02
CA ALA A 61 -15.75 4.63 8.01
C ALA A 61 -14.34 4.53 7.39
N PRO A 62 -13.25 4.21 8.14
CA PRO A 62 -11.93 4.00 7.58
C PRO A 62 -11.83 2.97 6.45
N ASP A 63 -12.52 1.83 6.56
CA ASP A 63 -12.42 0.77 5.54
C ASP A 63 -13.06 1.20 4.23
N LEU A 64 -14.26 1.80 4.30
CA LEU A 64 -14.94 2.35 3.13
C LEU A 64 -14.10 3.44 2.45
N VAL A 65 -13.53 4.37 3.24
CA VAL A 65 -12.66 5.44 2.71
C VAL A 65 -11.48 4.84 1.96
N LYS A 66 -10.78 3.86 2.55
CA LYS A 66 -9.60 3.24 1.93
C LYS A 66 -9.97 2.50 0.65
N GLU A 67 -11.07 1.76 0.62
CA GLU A 67 -11.48 1.02 -0.58
C GLU A 67 -11.90 1.95 -1.72
N VAL A 68 -12.70 2.99 -1.43
CA VAL A 68 -13.09 4.00 -2.43
C VAL A 68 -11.88 4.72 -2.97
N LEU A 69 -10.96 5.11 -2.09
CA LEU A 69 -9.76 5.85 -2.45
C LEU A 69 -8.78 5.00 -3.27
N GLN A 70 -8.65 3.71 -2.95
CA GLN A 70 -7.89 2.79 -3.78
C GLN A 70 -8.54 2.58 -5.16
N ASN A 71 -9.87 2.52 -5.23
CA ASN A 71 -10.58 2.39 -6.51
C ASN A 71 -10.35 3.61 -7.41
N ALA A 72 -10.42 4.82 -6.84
CA ALA A 72 -10.14 6.06 -7.57
C ALA A 72 -8.68 6.15 -8.03
N ASP A 73 -7.72 5.79 -7.16
CA ASP A 73 -6.30 5.76 -7.51
C ASP A 73 -6.01 4.74 -8.61
N ASP A 74 -6.52 3.52 -8.50
CA ASP A 74 -6.35 2.50 -9.54
C ASP A 74 -7.00 2.89 -10.89
N ALA A 75 -8.03 3.75 -10.87
CA ALA A 75 -8.66 4.31 -12.07
C ALA A 75 -7.85 5.47 -12.70
N GLY A 76 -6.81 5.94 -12.00
CA GLY A 76 -5.97 7.04 -12.44
C GLY A 76 -6.48 8.44 -12.08
N ALA A 77 -7.39 8.54 -11.10
CA ALA A 77 -8.00 9.81 -10.69
C ALA A 77 -7.01 10.71 -9.97
N GLY A 78 -7.07 12.02 -10.23
CA GLY A 78 -6.32 13.03 -9.49
C GLY A 78 -7.12 13.57 -8.29
N LEU A 79 -8.45 13.60 -8.43
CA LEU A 79 -9.39 14.13 -7.46
C LEU A 79 -10.36 13.05 -6.98
N LEU A 80 -10.56 13.01 -5.66
CA LEU A 80 -11.65 12.29 -5.02
C LEU A 80 -12.45 13.24 -4.12
N HIS A 81 -13.76 13.33 -4.32
CA HIS A 81 -14.63 14.25 -3.59
C HIS A 81 -15.82 13.50 -2.99
N PHE A 82 -15.81 13.37 -1.67
CA PHE A 82 -16.94 12.89 -0.88
C PHE A 82 -17.92 14.02 -0.63
N VAL A 83 -19.20 13.80 -0.91
CA VAL A 83 -20.27 14.76 -0.69
C VAL A 83 -21.36 14.09 0.13
N TRP A 84 -21.55 14.58 1.35
CA TRP A 84 -22.73 14.23 2.14
C TRP A 84 -23.91 15.10 1.69
N ASP A 85 -24.76 14.54 0.82
CA ASP A 85 -25.98 15.20 0.36
C ASP A 85 -27.12 14.92 1.33
N ARG A 86 -27.56 15.93 2.09
CA ARG A 86 -28.61 15.79 3.11
C ARG A 86 -30.00 16.12 2.60
N ARG A 87 -30.14 16.42 1.31
CA ARG A 87 -31.41 16.83 0.72
C ARG A 87 -32.34 15.63 0.55
N GLN A 88 -33.63 15.94 0.59
CA GLN A 88 -34.66 15.09 0.01
C GLN A 88 -34.92 15.60 -1.41
N HIS A 89 -34.66 14.76 -2.41
CA HIS A 89 -34.91 15.07 -3.82
C HIS A 89 -36.38 14.84 -4.20
N PRO A 90 -36.86 15.50 -5.28
CA PRO A 90 -38.20 15.26 -5.82
C PRO A 90 -38.43 13.79 -6.22
N VAL A 91 -39.70 13.38 -6.24
CA VAL A 91 -40.12 11.97 -6.42
C VAL A 91 -41.20 11.81 -7.51
N LYS A 92 -41.29 12.76 -8.44
CA LYS A 92 -42.33 12.79 -9.48
C LYS A 92 -41.93 11.98 -10.72
N ALA A 93 -40.66 12.05 -11.12
CA ALA A 93 -40.14 11.45 -12.34
C ALA A 93 -39.04 10.41 -12.02
N THR A 94 -39.46 9.31 -11.38
CA THR A 94 -38.59 8.19 -10.97
C THR A 94 -38.87 6.92 -11.79
N PHE A 95 -38.03 5.88 -11.67
CA PHE A 95 -38.21 4.62 -12.39
C PHE A 95 -39.42 3.80 -11.91
N SER A 96 -39.78 3.94 -10.63
CA SER A 96 -40.84 3.19 -9.96
C SER A 96 -41.32 3.94 -8.71
N GLU A 97 -42.39 3.44 -8.08
CA GLU A 97 -42.86 3.91 -6.77
C GLU A 97 -41.85 3.54 -5.66
N GLU A 98 -41.26 2.36 -5.75
CA GLU A 98 -40.28 1.83 -4.82
C GLU A 98 -38.98 2.66 -4.86
N TRP A 99 -38.61 3.21 -6.02
CA TRP A 99 -37.44 4.09 -6.18
C TRP A 99 -37.51 5.35 -5.30
N LYS A 100 -38.71 5.84 -4.95
CA LYS A 100 -38.89 7.12 -4.25
C LYS A 100 -38.12 7.18 -2.94
N ILE A 101 -37.90 6.05 -2.28
CA ILE A 101 -37.13 5.99 -1.03
C ILE A 101 -35.64 6.31 -1.24
N LEU A 102 -35.09 6.05 -2.42
CA LEU A 102 -33.68 6.31 -2.78
C LEU A 102 -33.40 7.79 -3.08
N GLN A 103 -34.44 8.63 -3.13
CA GLN A 103 -34.33 10.08 -3.37
C GLN A 103 -33.94 10.87 -2.11
N GLY A 104 -33.78 10.21 -0.96
CA GLY A 104 -33.37 10.85 0.29
C GLY A 104 -31.88 11.19 0.38
N PRO A 105 -31.38 11.45 1.60
CA PRO A 105 -29.97 11.70 1.87
C PRO A 105 -29.05 10.61 1.34
N ALA A 106 -27.88 11.00 0.84
CA ALA A 106 -26.92 10.09 0.23
C ALA A 106 -25.48 10.48 0.55
N LEU A 107 -24.59 9.49 0.51
CA LEU A 107 -23.16 9.74 0.30
C LEU A 107 -22.89 9.69 -1.21
N CYS A 108 -22.54 10.83 -1.78
CA CYS A 108 -22.08 10.92 -3.16
C CYS A 108 -20.55 10.93 -3.20
N ILE A 109 -19.95 10.24 -4.17
CA ILE A 109 -18.50 10.12 -4.30
C ILE A 109 -18.14 10.38 -5.75
N TYR A 110 -17.52 11.53 -6.01
CA TYR A 110 -17.04 11.93 -7.33
C TYR A 110 -15.55 11.66 -7.46
N ASN A 111 -15.12 11.16 -8.62
CA ASN A 111 -13.73 11.27 -9.05
C ASN A 111 -13.64 11.67 -10.52
N ASP A 112 -12.53 12.30 -10.89
CA ASP A 112 -12.26 12.92 -12.20
C ASP A 112 -11.76 11.92 -13.26
N ARG A 113 -12.19 10.65 -13.16
CA ARG A 113 -11.97 9.64 -14.18
C ARG A 113 -13.24 8.88 -14.52
N PRO A 114 -13.73 8.98 -15.76
CA PRO A 114 -14.85 8.17 -16.18
C PRO A 114 -14.43 6.70 -16.28
N PHE A 115 -15.36 5.81 -15.95
CA PHE A 115 -15.20 4.38 -16.15
C PHE A 115 -15.09 4.06 -17.64
N GLN A 116 -14.19 3.14 -17.97
CA GLN A 116 -14.15 2.48 -19.26
C GLN A 116 -15.06 1.25 -19.23
N GLN A 117 -15.37 0.70 -20.41
CA GLN A 117 -16.24 -0.47 -20.54
C GLN A 117 -15.75 -1.67 -19.68
N ARG A 118 -14.43 -1.90 -19.64
CA ARG A 118 -13.81 -2.94 -18.80
C ARG A 118 -14.03 -2.72 -17.29
N ASP A 119 -14.16 -1.47 -16.86
CA ASP A 119 -14.37 -1.13 -15.44
C ASP A 119 -15.83 -1.42 -15.06
N ILE A 120 -16.77 -1.14 -15.97
CA ILE A 120 -18.20 -1.49 -15.84
C ILE A 120 -18.39 -3.01 -15.86
N GLU A 121 -17.69 -3.74 -16.71
CA GLU A 121 -17.70 -5.21 -16.68
C GLU A 121 -17.09 -5.72 -15.38
N GLY A 122 -15.96 -5.15 -14.97
CA GLY A 122 -15.23 -5.57 -13.79
C GLY A 122 -16.01 -5.42 -12.49
N ILE A 123 -16.78 -4.33 -12.32
CA ILE A 123 -17.57 -4.09 -11.10
C ILE A 123 -18.75 -5.06 -10.95
N GLN A 124 -19.20 -5.71 -12.03
CA GLN A 124 -20.27 -6.72 -12.01
C GLN A 124 -19.78 -8.09 -11.53
N HIS A 125 -18.48 -8.37 -11.57
CA HIS A 125 -17.92 -9.68 -11.25
C HIS A 125 -17.42 -9.77 -9.81
N LEU A 126 -18.30 -10.21 -8.91
CA LEU A 126 -17.99 -10.39 -7.48
C LEU A 126 -16.89 -11.42 -7.26
N GLY A 127 -15.79 -11.01 -6.60
CA GLY A 127 -14.74 -11.91 -6.11
C GLY A 127 -13.79 -12.48 -7.17
N VAL A 128 -14.00 -12.18 -8.45
CA VAL A 128 -13.09 -12.62 -9.54
C VAL A 128 -11.90 -11.67 -9.70
N GLY A 129 -12.03 -10.42 -9.24
CA GLY A 129 -10.99 -9.40 -9.37
C GLY A 129 -10.72 -9.07 -10.84
N SER A 130 -11.29 -7.98 -11.36
CA SER A 130 -11.14 -7.56 -12.77
C SER A 130 -9.71 -7.15 -13.18
N LYS A 131 -8.77 -7.20 -12.25
CA LYS A 131 -7.42 -6.64 -12.33
C LYS A 131 -6.32 -7.71 -12.22
N GLN A 132 -6.66 -9.00 -12.31
CA GLN A 132 -5.67 -10.08 -12.30
C GLN A 132 -4.62 -9.88 -13.40
N GLY A 133 -3.35 -9.80 -13.02
CA GLY A 133 -2.22 -9.63 -13.94
C GLY A 133 -1.67 -8.21 -14.10
N ARG A 134 -2.38 -7.18 -13.63
CA ARG A 134 -1.84 -5.80 -13.57
C ARG A 134 -0.95 -5.64 -12.35
N GLN A 135 0.33 -5.37 -12.56
CA GLN A 135 1.29 -5.10 -11.47
C GLN A 135 1.15 -3.67 -10.91
N ASP A 136 0.45 -2.80 -11.62
CA ASP A 136 0.33 -1.38 -11.32
C ASP A 136 -0.93 -1.00 -10.53
N VAL A 137 -1.70 -1.97 -10.04
CA VAL A 137 -2.93 -1.74 -9.27
C VAL A 137 -2.92 -2.52 -7.96
N THR A 138 -3.51 -1.94 -6.91
CA THR A 138 -3.52 -2.56 -5.57
C THR A 138 -4.76 -3.44 -5.37
N GLY A 139 -5.86 -3.19 -6.08
CA GLY A 139 -7.10 -3.98 -6.07
C GLY A 139 -6.98 -5.35 -6.72
N LYS A 140 -6.71 -6.42 -5.95
CA LYS A 140 -6.59 -7.80 -6.49
C LYS A 140 -7.87 -8.63 -6.38
N TYR A 141 -8.68 -8.43 -5.35
CA TYR A 141 -9.77 -9.35 -5.00
C TYR A 141 -11.14 -8.95 -5.57
N GLY A 142 -11.31 -7.70 -6.04
CA GLY A 142 -12.60 -7.22 -6.57
C GLY A 142 -13.74 -7.21 -5.53
N LEU A 143 -13.42 -7.28 -4.24
CA LEU A 143 -14.40 -7.29 -3.15
C LEU A 143 -14.57 -5.92 -2.49
N GLY A 144 -13.58 -5.04 -2.62
CA GLY A 144 -13.52 -3.75 -1.93
C GLY A 144 -14.70 -2.81 -2.20
N PHE A 145 -15.23 -2.80 -3.43
CA PHE A 145 -16.42 -2.00 -3.74
C PHE A 145 -17.65 -2.44 -2.93
N ASN A 146 -17.76 -3.71 -2.55
CA ASN A 146 -18.93 -4.20 -1.82
C ASN A 146 -19.05 -3.59 -0.42
N THR A 147 -17.98 -2.98 0.12
CA THR A 147 -18.04 -2.25 1.39
C THR A 147 -19.06 -1.11 1.40
N VAL A 148 -19.46 -0.57 0.22
CA VAL A 148 -20.54 0.43 0.12
C VAL A 148 -21.87 -0.11 0.63
N TYR A 149 -22.07 -1.43 0.63
CA TYR A 149 -23.29 -2.05 1.13
C TYR A 149 -23.43 -1.98 2.65
N HIS A 150 -22.42 -1.54 3.40
CA HIS A 150 -22.64 -1.09 4.78
C HIS A 150 -23.55 0.13 4.84
N PHE A 151 -23.51 1.02 3.83
CA PHE A 151 -24.21 2.29 3.84
C PHE A 151 -25.50 2.30 3.02
N THR A 152 -25.60 1.47 1.99
CA THR A 152 -26.73 1.49 1.06
C THR A 152 -27.14 0.08 0.63
N ASP A 153 -28.40 -0.10 0.24
CA ASP A 153 -28.85 -1.34 -0.43
C ASP A 153 -28.85 -1.22 -1.96
N CYS A 154 -28.80 -0.01 -2.51
CA CYS A 154 -28.94 0.23 -3.94
C CYS A 154 -27.90 1.26 -4.43
N PRO A 155 -26.60 0.90 -4.49
CA PRO A 155 -25.59 1.79 -5.00
C PRO A 155 -25.78 2.02 -6.50
N ALA A 156 -25.64 3.27 -6.93
CA ALA A 156 -25.68 3.64 -8.34
C ALA A 156 -24.47 4.50 -8.70
N PHE A 157 -24.07 4.49 -9.97
CA PHE A 157 -23.08 5.43 -10.47
C PHE A 157 -23.40 5.93 -11.87
N LEU A 158 -23.04 7.17 -12.12
CA LEU A 158 -23.16 7.82 -13.42
C LEU A 158 -21.75 8.20 -13.89
N THR A 159 -21.38 7.73 -15.08
CA THR A 159 -20.04 7.92 -15.65
C THR A 159 -20.10 8.55 -17.03
N GLY A 160 -19.19 9.50 -17.29
CA GLY A 160 -19.04 10.15 -18.59
C GLY A 160 -20.32 10.83 -19.10
N ASP A 161 -21.20 11.25 -18.18
CA ASP A 161 -22.51 11.86 -18.44
C ASP A 161 -23.38 11.10 -19.47
N SER A 162 -23.16 9.79 -19.63
CA SER A 162 -23.72 8.98 -20.72
C SER A 162 -24.18 7.60 -20.29
N THR A 163 -23.68 7.08 -19.17
CA THR A 163 -24.06 5.76 -18.67
C THR A 163 -24.38 5.82 -17.18
N LEU A 164 -25.60 5.40 -16.82
CA LEU A 164 -26.03 5.18 -15.44
C LEU A 164 -26.10 3.69 -15.18
N CYS A 165 -25.41 3.22 -14.15
CA CYS A 165 -25.49 1.84 -13.69
C CYS A 165 -26.06 1.80 -12.27
N VAL A 166 -27.02 0.91 -12.04
CA VAL A 166 -27.68 0.73 -10.76
C VAL A 166 -27.55 -0.73 -10.35
N SER A 167 -27.11 -0.98 -9.11
CA SER A 167 -27.10 -2.31 -8.52
C SER A 167 -28.25 -2.45 -7.53
N ASP A 168 -29.12 -3.44 -7.74
CA ASP A 168 -30.31 -3.71 -6.93
C ASP A 168 -30.31 -5.19 -6.51
N PRO A 169 -29.44 -5.59 -5.56
CA PRO A 169 -29.28 -6.98 -5.15
C PRO A 169 -30.58 -7.60 -4.60
N HIS A 170 -31.50 -6.79 -4.09
CA HIS A 170 -32.77 -7.26 -3.55
C HIS A 170 -33.89 -7.32 -4.58
N LEU A 171 -33.72 -6.69 -5.74
CA LEU A 171 -34.73 -6.55 -6.80
C LEU A 171 -35.95 -5.71 -6.36
N TYR A 172 -35.73 -4.69 -5.54
CA TYR A 172 -36.81 -3.88 -4.96
C TYR A 172 -37.11 -2.62 -5.77
N TYR A 173 -36.12 -2.05 -6.45
CA TYR A 173 -36.16 -0.66 -6.90
C TYR A 173 -36.17 -0.53 -8.42
N VAL A 174 -35.49 -1.43 -9.13
CA VAL A 174 -35.32 -1.38 -10.58
C VAL A 174 -36.22 -2.41 -11.26
N PRO A 175 -37.27 -2.00 -12.00
CA PRO A 175 -38.24 -2.93 -12.59
C PRO A 175 -37.64 -3.93 -13.60
N THR A 176 -36.51 -3.60 -14.20
CA THR A 176 -35.81 -4.43 -15.20
C THR A 176 -34.79 -5.38 -14.60
N ALA A 177 -34.56 -5.34 -13.28
CA ALA A 177 -33.60 -6.21 -12.61
C ALA A 177 -34.14 -7.64 -12.46
N THR A 178 -33.25 -8.64 -12.61
CA THR A 178 -33.57 -10.06 -12.42
C THR A 178 -32.58 -10.72 -11.48
N THR A 179 -32.84 -11.96 -11.07
CA THR A 179 -31.92 -12.76 -10.25
C THR A 179 -30.55 -12.96 -10.91
N GLU A 180 -30.50 -13.02 -12.25
CA GLU A 180 -29.27 -13.17 -13.02
C GLU A 180 -28.57 -11.83 -13.25
N LYS A 181 -29.34 -10.74 -13.35
CA LYS A 181 -28.85 -9.36 -13.55
C LYS A 181 -29.53 -8.43 -12.53
N PRO A 182 -29.06 -8.44 -11.28
CA PRO A 182 -29.70 -7.73 -10.17
C PRO A 182 -29.33 -6.24 -10.17
N GLY A 183 -29.76 -5.56 -11.23
CA GLY A 183 -29.43 -4.17 -11.52
C GLY A 183 -29.79 -3.82 -12.96
N SER A 184 -29.49 -2.59 -13.38
CA SER A 184 -29.65 -2.17 -14.79
C SER A 184 -28.68 -1.08 -15.18
N MET A 185 -28.37 -1.06 -16.47
CA MET A 185 -27.55 -0.03 -17.12
C MET A 185 -28.43 0.77 -18.08
N PHE A 186 -28.40 2.08 -17.96
CA PHE A 186 -29.21 3.02 -18.74
C PHE A 186 -28.31 3.95 -19.54
N THR A 187 -28.67 4.18 -20.80
CA THR A 187 -28.08 5.24 -21.62
C THR A 187 -28.65 6.59 -21.19
N VAL A 188 -27.78 7.49 -20.77
CA VAL A 188 -28.12 8.84 -20.32
C VAL A 188 -28.00 9.80 -21.50
N ASN A 189 -29.06 9.87 -22.30
CA ASN A 189 -29.19 10.82 -23.41
C ASN A 189 -30.15 11.97 -23.05
N THR A 190 -30.41 12.88 -24.00
CA THR A 190 -31.34 14.01 -23.80
C THR A 190 -32.74 13.55 -23.36
N ASP A 191 -33.24 12.45 -23.93
CA ASP A 191 -34.56 11.92 -23.59
C ASP A 191 -34.59 11.36 -22.17
N PHE A 192 -33.54 10.65 -21.74
CA PHE A 192 -33.39 10.18 -20.36
C PHE A 192 -33.43 11.36 -19.38
N LYS A 193 -32.62 12.41 -19.62
CA LYS A 193 -32.56 13.60 -18.75
C LYS A 193 -33.89 14.34 -18.68
N LYS A 194 -34.68 14.32 -19.77
CA LYS A 194 -36.02 14.90 -19.83
C LYS A 194 -37.08 14.08 -19.11
N ASN A 195 -37.00 12.75 -19.21
CA ASN A 195 -38.00 11.83 -18.66
C ASN A 195 -37.76 11.48 -17.19
N PHE A 196 -36.50 11.49 -16.74
CA PHE A 196 -36.10 11.18 -15.37
C PHE A 196 -35.21 12.28 -14.73
N PRO A 197 -35.64 13.56 -14.77
CA PRO A 197 -34.85 14.67 -14.22
C PRO A 197 -34.62 14.49 -12.72
N ASP A 198 -35.63 14.03 -11.99
CA ASP A 198 -35.55 13.81 -10.55
C ASP A 198 -34.46 12.80 -10.18
N ILE A 199 -34.18 11.80 -11.03
CA ILE A 199 -33.09 10.84 -10.82
C ILE A 199 -31.77 11.45 -11.25
N TYR A 200 -31.70 12.04 -12.45
CA TYR A 200 -30.47 12.58 -12.99
C TYR A 200 -29.87 13.69 -12.10
N ASP A 201 -30.72 14.56 -11.54
CA ASP A 201 -30.29 15.66 -10.67
C ASP A 201 -29.69 15.19 -9.34
N THR A 202 -30.01 13.95 -8.91
CA THR A 202 -29.39 13.36 -7.72
C THR A 202 -27.90 13.05 -7.91
N PHE A 203 -27.41 13.04 -9.16
CA PHE A 203 -26.00 12.91 -9.53
C PHE A 203 -25.27 14.25 -9.64
N LEU A 204 -25.86 15.33 -9.09
CA LEU A 204 -25.18 16.61 -8.86
C LEU A 204 -24.56 17.27 -10.12
N PRO A 205 -25.23 17.27 -11.29
CA PRO A 205 -24.70 17.87 -12.53
C PRO A 205 -24.42 19.38 -12.42
N SER A 206 -25.02 20.06 -11.43
CA SER A 206 -24.79 21.47 -11.15
C SER A 206 -23.46 21.76 -10.44
N PHE A 207 -22.87 20.75 -9.79
CA PHE A 207 -21.66 20.89 -8.98
C PHE A 207 -20.44 20.21 -9.62
N PHE A 208 -20.66 19.23 -10.48
CA PHE A 208 -19.59 18.39 -11.05
C PHE A 208 -19.68 18.31 -12.58
N ASP A 209 -18.53 18.31 -13.24
CA ASP A 209 -18.46 17.93 -14.65
C ASP A 209 -18.50 16.41 -14.78
N LEU A 210 -19.71 15.90 -15.00
CA LEU A 210 -19.98 14.46 -15.12
C LEU A 210 -19.41 13.85 -16.41
N LYS A 211 -19.05 14.67 -17.41
CA LYS A 211 -18.43 14.19 -18.65
C LYS A 211 -16.99 13.72 -18.43
N GLN A 212 -16.32 14.32 -17.45
CA GLN A 212 -14.91 14.07 -17.14
C GLN A 212 -14.72 13.11 -15.96
N GLY A 213 -15.80 12.52 -15.42
CA GLY A 213 -15.69 11.74 -14.20
C GLY A 213 -16.77 10.67 -14.05
N VAL A 214 -16.78 10.10 -12.85
CA VAL A 214 -17.82 9.21 -12.36
C VAL A 214 -18.29 9.71 -11.01
N LEU A 215 -19.62 9.70 -10.80
CA LEU A 215 -20.23 9.99 -9.51
C LEU A 215 -21.01 8.78 -9.04
N PHE A 216 -20.57 8.20 -7.93
CA PHE A 216 -21.34 7.21 -7.18
C PHE A 216 -22.34 7.94 -6.30
N ARG A 217 -23.58 7.45 -6.26
CA ARG A 217 -24.62 7.86 -5.33
C ARG A 217 -24.97 6.66 -4.46
N LEU A 218 -24.81 6.81 -3.15
CA LEU A 218 -25.12 5.80 -2.15
C LEU A 218 -26.25 6.33 -1.25
N PRO A 219 -27.53 6.09 -1.60
CA PRO A 219 -28.66 6.45 -0.74
C PRO A 219 -28.49 5.81 0.65
N LEU A 220 -28.55 6.60 1.72
CA LEU A 220 -28.23 6.13 3.06
C LEU A 220 -29.36 5.26 3.62
N ARG A 221 -29.01 4.06 4.08
CA ARG A 221 -29.98 3.13 4.67
C ARG A 221 -30.56 3.68 5.96
N THR A 222 -31.87 3.93 5.97
CA THR A 222 -32.62 4.32 7.17
C THR A 222 -32.97 3.11 8.03
N ALA A 223 -33.53 3.36 9.22
CA ALA A 223 -34.02 2.30 10.10
C ALA A 223 -35.09 1.41 9.44
N ALA A 224 -35.94 1.98 8.57
CA ALA A 224 -36.98 1.23 7.89
C ALA A 224 -36.41 0.29 6.81
N GLU A 225 -35.35 0.71 6.13
CA GLU A 225 -34.66 -0.12 5.12
C GLU A 225 -33.78 -1.18 5.76
N ALA A 226 -33.08 -0.85 6.86
CA ALA A 226 -32.30 -1.82 7.65
C ALA A 226 -33.14 -3.00 8.15
N ALA A 227 -34.40 -2.75 8.54
CA ALA A 227 -35.31 -3.81 8.96
C ALA A 227 -35.70 -4.77 7.82
N LYS A 228 -35.55 -4.36 6.55
CA LYS A 228 -35.91 -5.15 5.36
C LYS A 228 -34.68 -5.70 4.64
N SER A 229 -33.50 -5.12 4.85
CA SER A 229 -32.30 -5.51 4.12
C SER A 229 -31.81 -6.89 4.52
N ARG A 230 -31.74 -7.78 3.52
CA ARG A 230 -31.03 -9.06 3.61
C ARG A 230 -29.50 -8.93 3.57
N VAL A 231 -28.95 -7.75 3.24
CA VAL A 231 -27.51 -7.51 3.09
C VAL A 231 -26.89 -7.00 4.40
N SER A 232 -27.49 -5.97 5.02
CA SER A 232 -26.98 -5.38 6.26
C SER A 232 -28.10 -4.78 7.12
N ASP A 233 -28.04 -5.01 8.42
CA ASP A 233 -28.91 -4.41 9.45
C ASP A 233 -28.39 -3.06 9.97
N MET A 234 -27.28 -2.55 9.42
CA MET A 234 -26.71 -1.27 9.81
C MET A 234 -27.59 -0.11 9.37
N VAL A 235 -28.05 0.68 10.36
CA VAL A 235 -28.68 1.98 10.14
C VAL A 235 -27.59 3.05 10.03
N VAL A 236 -27.57 3.78 8.92
CA VAL A 236 -26.62 4.87 8.75
C VAL A 236 -27.16 6.13 9.41
N ARG A 237 -26.34 6.74 10.27
CA ARG A 237 -26.63 7.97 11.00
C ARG A 237 -25.69 9.08 10.54
N ASP A 238 -26.08 10.33 10.77
CA ASP A 238 -25.23 11.51 10.58
C ASP A 238 -23.84 11.35 11.23
N GLN A 239 -23.76 10.66 12.37
CA GLN A 239 -22.49 10.42 13.05
C GLN A 239 -21.54 9.54 12.24
N ASP A 240 -22.03 8.61 11.41
CA ASP A 240 -21.18 7.75 10.58
C ASP A 240 -20.47 8.56 9.48
N LEU A 241 -21.16 9.56 8.93
CA LEU A 241 -20.60 10.48 7.93
C LEU A 241 -19.64 11.49 8.56
N LYS A 242 -19.95 11.96 9.77
CA LYS A 242 -18.99 12.76 10.56
C LYS A 242 -17.73 11.97 10.87
N ASN A 243 -17.87 10.71 11.32
CA ASN A 243 -16.74 9.84 11.57
C ASN A 243 -15.86 9.65 10.33
N MET A 244 -16.45 9.63 9.13
CA MET A 244 -15.72 9.62 7.86
C MET A 244 -14.92 10.91 7.64
N GLU A 245 -15.56 12.07 7.82
CA GLU A 245 -14.90 13.38 7.78
C GLU A 245 -13.75 13.46 8.79
N GLU A 246 -13.95 13.00 10.03
CA GLU A 246 -12.93 12.97 11.07
C GLU A 246 -11.79 11.98 10.77
N THR A 247 -12.10 10.84 10.14
CA THR A 247 -11.09 9.89 9.66
C THR A 247 -10.20 10.54 8.62
N LEU A 248 -10.79 11.18 7.60
CA LEU A 248 -10.06 11.91 6.58
C LEU A 248 -9.25 13.07 7.20
N ALA A 249 -9.78 13.75 8.21
CA ALA A 249 -9.08 14.84 8.87
C ALA A 249 -7.86 14.36 9.66
N LYS A 250 -7.94 13.19 10.31
CA LYS A 250 -6.86 12.63 11.16
C LYS A 250 -5.83 11.83 10.37
N GLU A 251 -6.28 11.01 9.43
CA GLU A 251 -5.44 10.08 8.67
C GLU A 251 -5.15 10.55 7.24
N GLY A 252 -5.74 11.67 6.81
CA GLY A 252 -5.62 12.17 5.44
C GLY A 252 -4.18 12.32 4.96
N GLU A 253 -3.26 12.74 5.83
CA GLU A 253 -1.83 12.83 5.46
C GLU A 253 -1.22 11.46 5.12
N ASP A 254 -1.53 10.43 5.93
CA ASP A 254 -1.05 9.08 5.70
C ASP A 254 -1.71 8.47 4.46
N LEU A 255 -3.00 8.73 4.25
CA LEU A 255 -3.78 8.18 3.13
C LEU A 255 -3.23 8.58 1.76
N VAL A 256 -2.71 9.80 1.61
CA VAL A 256 -2.19 10.30 0.31
C VAL A 256 -0.72 10.00 0.05
N LEU A 257 0.02 9.50 1.06
CA LEU A 257 1.48 9.49 1.05
C LEU A 257 2.09 8.60 -0.05
N PHE A 258 1.47 7.45 -0.33
CA PHE A 258 1.95 6.47 -1.30
C PHE A 258 0.94 6.17 -2.41
N LEU A 259 -0.11 6.98 -2.54
CA LEU A 259 -0.98 6.96 -3.71
C LEU A 259 -0.18 7.26 -4.97
N ARG A 260 -0.71 6.90 -6.14
CA ARG A 260 0.01 7.06 -7.40
C ARG A 260 -0.53 8.24 -8.19
N HIS A 261 -1.85 8.38 -8.21
CA HIS A 261 -2.59 9.32 -9.01
C HIS A 261 -3.35 10.32 -8.15
N VAL A 262 -4.07 9.85 -7.12
CA VAL A 262 -4.90 10.72 -6.30
C VAL A 262 -4.00 11.64 -5.49
N HIS A 263 -4.15 12.94 -5.71
CA HIS A 263 -3.40 13.99 -5.04
C HIS A 263 -4.30 15.01 -4.34
N THR A 264 -5.62 14.92 -4.53
CA THR A 264 -6.61 15.79 -3.88
C THR A 264 -7.77 14.97 -3.36
N ILE A 265 -8.05 15.10 -2.06
CA ILE A 265 -9.25 14.54 -1.41
C ILE A 265 -10.05 15.69 -0.81
N ILE A 266 -11.35 15.71 -1.06
CA ILE A 266 -12.27 16.72 -0.52
C ILE A 266 -13.43 16.02 0.17
N PHE A 267 -13.88 16.58 1.30
CA PHE A 267 -15.16 16.23 1.93
C PHE A 267 -16.03 17.48 2.02
N SER A 268 -17.24 17.41 1.47
CA SER A 268 -18.24 18.48 1.49
C SER A 268 -19.58 17.99 2.00
N GLU A 269 -20.41 18.94 2.42
CA GLU A 269 -21.80 18.72 2.82
C GLU A 269 -22.70 19.60 1.94
N ILE A 270 -23.82 19.04 1.47
CA ILE A 270 -24.95 19.83 0.97
C ILE A 270 -26.01 19.82 2.08
N PRO A 271 -26.31 20.97 2.70
CA PRO A 271 -27.32 21.03 3.75
C PRO A 271 -28.72 20.68 3.22
N PRO A 272 -29.69 20.38 4.10
CA PRO A 272 -31.06 20.04 3.68
C PRO A 272 -31.76 21.11 2.83
N ASP A 273 -31.38 22.38 2.96
CA ASP A 273 -31.93 23.49 2.16
C ASP A 273 -31.35 23.54 0.73
N GLY A 274 -30.27 22.81 0.48
CA GLY A 274 -29.67 22.59 -0.83
C GLY A 274 -29.04 23.78 -1.51
N LYS A 275 -28.81 24.88 -0.80
CA LYS A 275 -28.37 26.14 -1.42
C LYS A 275 -26.92 26.11 -1.87
N GLU A 276 -26.03 25.48 -1.11
CA GLU A 276 -24.60 25.49 -1.38
C GLU A 276 -23.93 24.15 -1.06
N LEU A 277 -22.87 23.83 -1.82
CA LEU A 277 -21.94 22.76 -1.52
C LEU A 277 -20.85 23.32 -0.59
N VAL A 278 -20.89 22.93 0.69
CA VAL A 278 -19.98 23.46 1.72
C VAL A 278 -18.80 22.53 1.91
N GLU A 279 -17.60 22.96 1.50
CA GLU A 279 -16.35 22.24 1.75
C GLU A 279 -16.00 22.23 3.25
N LYS A 280 -15.81 21.03 3.82
CA LYS A 280 -15.51 20.82 5.26
C LYS A 280 -14.06 20.42 5.50
N LEU A 281 -13.45 19.75 4.52
CA LEU A 281 -12.09 19.25 4.57
C LEU A 281 -11.51 19.16 3.16
N ARG A 282 -10.22 19.49 3.05
CA ARG A 282 -9.40 19.28 1.86
C ARG A 282 -8.03 18.78 2.27
N VAL A 283 -7.59 17.71 1.63
CA VAL A 283 -6.23 17.17 1.74
C VAL A 283 -5.60 17.18 0.35
N THR A 284 -4.44 17.80 0.20
CA THR A 284 -3.72 17.87 -1.07
C THR A 284 -2.25 17.54 -0.92
N THR A 285 -1.69 16.92 -1.97
CA THR A 285 -0.25 16.76 -2.13
C THR A 285 0.29 17.71 -3.18
N GLU A 286 1.41 18.36 -2.89
CA GLU A 286 2.11 19.26 -3.82
C GLU A 286 3.55 18.79 -4.01
N LEU A 287 3.97 18.74 -5.27
CA LEU A 287 5.32 18.40 -5.72
C LEU A 287 5.88 19.59 -6.50
N THR A 288 7.20 19.71 -6.61
CA THR A 288 7.77 20.62 -7.62
C THR A 288 7.52 20.04 -9.01
N GLU A 289 7.63 20.86 -10.06
CA GLU A 289 7.45 20.37 -11.44
C GLU A 289 8.45 19.26 -11.78
N GLU A 290 9.68 19.35 -11.28
CA GLU A 290 10.72 18.35 -11.47
C GLU A 290 10.35 17.04 -10.76
N ASP A 291 9.96 17.11 -9.48
CA ASP A 291 9.57 15.93 -8.68
C ASP A 291 8.29 15.27 -9.22
N ALA A 292 7.34 16.07 -9.73
CA ALA A 292 6.14 15.56 -10.38
C ALA A 292 6.48 14.78 -11.65
N LYS A 293 7.37 15.30 -12.49
CA LYS A 293 7.85 14.61 -13.70
C LYS A 293 8.61 13.33 -13.35
N LEU A 294 9.49 13.38 -12.35
CA LEU A 294 10.21 12.19 -11.87
C LEU A 294 9.27 11.09 -11.38
N ARG A 295 8.22 11.46 -10.62
CA ARG A 295 7.19 10.54 -10.15
C ARG A 295 6.39 9.94 -11.32
N GLN A 296 6.03 10.75 -12.31
CA GLN A 296 5.32 10.30 -13.51
C GLN A 296 6.16 9.32 -14.33
N ASP A 297 7.43 9.64 -14.59
CA ASP A 297 8.36 8.77 -15.33
C ASP A 297 8.58 7.44 -14.59
N PHE A 298 8.74 7.50 -13.27
CA PHE A 298 8.86 6.31 -12.43
C PHE A 298 7.61 5.44 -12.48
N GLN A 299 6.43 6.04 -12.46
CA GLN A 299 5.17 5.32 -12.58
C GLN A 299 5.02 4.66 -13.95
N ALA A 300 5.34 5.36 -15.03
CA ALA A 300 5.33 4.79 -16.38
C ALA A 300 6.24 3.57 -16.49
N ARG A 301 7.42 3.62 -15.87
CA ARG A 301 8.34 2.47 -15.77
C ARG A 301 7.73 1.32 -14.97
N LEU A 302 7.11 1.60 -13.82
CA LEU A 302 6.48 0.56 -13.00
C LEU A 302 5.38 -0.21 -13.77
N SER A 303 4.59 0.48 -14.60
CA SER A 303 3.56 -0.16 -15.43
C SER A 303 4.12 -0.98 -16.61
N GLN A 304 5.37 -0.75 -17.01
CA GLN A 304 6.02 -1.44 -18.14
C GLN A 304 7.05 -2.50 -17.71
N ALA A 305 7.50 -2.46 -16.47
CA ALA A 305 8.56 -3.32 -15.96
C ALA A 305 8.11 -4.79 -15.93
N THR A 306 8.94 -5.66 -16.49
CA THR A 306 8.71 -7.12 -16.55
C THR A 306 9.77 -7.91 -15.80
N ASP A 307 10.94 -7.31 -15.53
CA ASP A 307 12.00 -7.87 -14.71
C ASP A 307 12.23 -7.03 -13.43
N GLY A 308 12.56 -7.71 -12.34
CA GLY A 308 12.78 -7.10 -11.02
C GLY A 308 14.25 -7.08 -10.60
N ASN A 309 15.16 -7.37 -11.53
CA ASN A 309 16.55 -7.72 -11.24
C ASN A 309 17.51 -6.51 -11.21
N SER A 310 17.02 -5.33 -11.57
CA SER A 310 17.79 -4.09 -11.50
C SER A 310 17.05 -3.03 -10.67
N PRO A 311 17.68 -2.48 -9.62
CA PRO A 311 17.05 -1.48 -8.78
C PRO A 311 16.96 -0.16 -9.54
N THR A 312 15.75 0.35 -9.71
CA THR A 312 15.48 1.68 -10.26
C THR A 312 14.97 2.57 -9.13
N PRO A 313 15.84 3.36 -8.46
CA PRO A 313 15.43 4.22 -7.36
C PRO A 313 14.88 5.57 -7.83
N LEU A 314 14.03 6.17 -7.00
CA LEU A 314 13.52 7.54 -7.12
C LEU A 314 13.54 8.19 -5.74
N SER A 315 13.97 9.45 -5.64
CA SER A 315 13.84 10.27 -4.43
C SER A 315 13.18 11.59 -4.80
N TYR A 316 12.14 11.97 -4.07
CA TYR A 316 11.43 13.24 -4.27
C TYR A 316 10.92 13.78 -2.93
N THR A 317 10.49 15.05 -2.93
CA THR A 317 9.92 15.70 -1.76
C THR A 317 8.47 16.10 -2.03
N MET A 318 7.58 15.77 -1.10
CA MET A 318 6.15 16.04 -1.21
C MET A 318 5.66 16.88 -0.04
N LYS A 319 4.95 17.96 -0.33
CA LYS A 319 4.19 18.72 0.67
C LYS A 319 2.80 18.13 0.78
N VAL A 320 2.33 17.95 2.01
CA VAL A 320 0.97 17.51 2.29
C VAL A 320 0.26 18.62 3.07
N LYS A 321 -0.81 19.15 2.48
CA LYS A 321 -1.68 20.16 3.11
C LYS A 321 -2.97 19.49 3.53
N ASN A 322 -3.41 19.78 4.75
CA ASN A 322 -4.69 19.36 5.27
C ASN A 322 -5.37 20.62 5.84
N SER A 323 -6.56 20.97 5.34
CA SER A 323 -7.24 22.22 5.71
C SER A 323 -7.63 22.29 7.20
N ARG A 324 -7.64 21.16 7.91
CA ARG A 324 -7.83 21.10 9.37
C ARG A 324 -6.53 21.07 10.17
N ALA A 325 -5.38 20.86 9.51
CA ALA A 325 -4.08 20.93 10.15
C ALA A 325 -3.57 22.38 10.20
N LYS A 326 -2.90 22.76 11.30
CA LYS A 326 -2.32 24.09 11.46
C LYS A 326 -1.08 24.33 10.59
N THR A 327 -0.40 23.26 10.20
CA THR A 327 0.89 23.31 9.51
C THR A 327 0.88 22.32 8.36
N THR A 328 1.48 22.71 7.24
CA THR A 328 1.81 21.80 6.14
C THR A 328 2.93 20.86 6.56
N SER A 329 2.86 19.62 6.09
CA SER A 329 3.92 18.62 6.30
C SER A 329 4.80 18.52 5.07
N LEU A 330 6.12 18.45 5.27
CA LEU A 330 7.07 18.15 4.21
C LEU A 330 7.57 16.72 4.39
N TRP A 331 7.49 15.91 3.35
CA TRP A 331 7.89 14.51 3.37
C TRP A 331 8.94 14.25 2.31
N ARG A 332 9.99 13.50 2.67
CA ARG A 332 10.93 12.94 1.69
C ARG A 332 10.55 11.49 1.45
N VAL A 333 10.27 11.16 0.19
CA VAL A 333 9.89 9.81 -0.24
C VAL A 333 10.99 9.25 -1.12
N ILE A 334 11.42 8.03 -0.80
CA ILE A 334 12.36 7.25 -1.63
C ILE A 334 11.67 5.96 -2.05
N SER A 335 11.49 5.79 -3.35
CA SER A 335 10.84 4.64 -3.97
C SER A 335 11.85 3.82 -4.77
N GLN A 336 11.56 2.53 -4.96
CA GLN A 336 12.37 1.67 -5.82
C GLN A 336 11.51 0.61 -6.51
N ILE A 337 11.79 0.39 -7.80
CA ILE A 337 11.36 -0.78 -8.57
C ILE A 337 12.51 -1.77 -8.60
N GLY A 338 12.19 -3.05 -8.40
CA GLY A 338 13.17 -4.13 -8.43
C GLY A 338 14.08 -4.16 -7.20
N VAL A 339 14.92 -5.18 -7.15
CA VAL A 339 15.95 -5.38 -6.13
C VAL A 339 17.31 -5.52 -6.78
N GLN A 340 18.37 -5.50 -5.97
CA GLN A 340 19.73 -5.68 -6.46
C GLN A 340 19.93 -7.07 -7.06
N ASP A 341 20.49 -7.12 -8.27
CA ASP A 341 20.88 -8.36 -8.96
C ASP A 341 21.78 -9.26 -8.10
N GLY A 342 21.53 -10.57 -8.13
CA GLY A 342 22.30 -11.58 -7.38
C GLY A 342 22.03 -11.65 -5.87
N ALA A 343 21.05 -10.91 -5.34
CA ALA A 343 20.74 -10.89 -3.92
C ALA A 343 20.02 -12.16 -3.44
N GLU A 344 18.95 -12.56 -4.14
CA GLU A 344 18.09 -13.74 -3.92
C GLU A 344 17.12 -13.78 -5.11
N GLU A 345 16.84 -14.94 -5.70
CA GLU A 345 15.81 -15.02 -6.74
C GLU A 345 14.44 -14.63 -6.15
N SER A 346 13.64 -13.88 -6.90
CA SER A 346 12.27 -13.56 -6.48
C SER A 346 11.54 -14.87 -6.22
N PRO A 347 10.92 -15.06 -5.04
CA PRO A 347 10.19 -16.28 -4.73
C PRO A 347 8.99 -16.47 -5.67
N GLU A 348 8.55 -15.40 -6.34
CA GLU A 348 7.51 -15.41 -7.36
C GLU A 348 7.99 -14.66 -8.61
N LEU A 349 8.34 -15.38 -9.67
CA LEU A 349 8.85 -14.82 -10.93
C LEU A 349 7.88 -13.83 -11.61
N LYS A 350 6.59 -13.90 -11.27
CA LYS A 350 5.56 -13.01 -11.81
C LYS A 350 5.38 -11.70 -11.04
N TRP A 351 5.96 -11.60 -9.84
CA TRP A 351 5.75 -10.45 -8.95
C TRP A 351 6.96 -9.52 -9.01
N LEU A 352 6.75 -8.32 -9.53
CA LEU A 352 7.75 -7.27 -9.56
C LEU A 352 7.89 -6.64 -8.15
N PRO A 353 9.09 -6.64 -7.54
CA PRO A 353 9.30 -6.01 -6.25
C PRO A 353 9.15 -4.49 -6.37
N TYR A 354 8.32 -3.86 -5.53
CA TYR A 354 8.13 -2.42 -5.52
C TYR A 354 7.81 -1.91 -4.11
N GLY A 355 8.38 -0.78 -3.74
CA GLY A 355 8.22 -0.21 -2.42
C GLY A 355 8.84 1.16 -2.27
N ALA A 356 8.62 1.75 -1.10
CA ALA A 356 9.10 3.07 -0.75
C ALA A 356 9.31 3.22 0.76
N VAL A 357 10.07 4.24 1.15
CA VAL A 357 10.14 4.76 2.52
C VAL A 357 9.81 6.25 2.50
N ALA A 358 9.09 6.74 3.52
CA ALA A 358 8.73 8.14 3.63
C ALA A 358 8.99 8.68 5.03
N ALA A 359 9.81 9.73 5.12
CA ALA A 359 10.13 10.39 6.37
C ALA A 359 9.63 11.83 6.37
N ARG A 360 9.06 12.25 7.50
CA ARG A 360 8.61 13.62 7.68
C ARG A 360 9.82 14.51 7.96
N MET A 361 10.06 15.46 7.08
CA MET A 361 11.09 16.47 7.20
C MET A 361 10.59 17.65 8.04
N GLU A 362 9.32 18.03 7.86
CA GLU A 362 8.73 19.16 8.59
C GLU A 362 7.25 18.88 8.97
N PRO A 363 6.80 19.34 10.14
CA PRO A 363 7.63 19.71 11.29
C PRO A 363 8.46 18.50 11.78
N LEU A 364 9.63 18.76 12.38
CA LEU A 364 10.49 17.75 13.01
C LEU A 364 9.82 17.20 14.28
N LYS A 365 8.79 16.37 14.11
CA LYS A 365 8.12 15.62 15.16
C LYS A 365 8.40 14.14 14.98
N ARG A 366 8.59 13.42 16.08
CA ARG A 366 8.74 11.96 16.06
C ARG A 366 7.48 11.35 15.44
N VAL A 367 7.63 10.74 14.27
CA VAL A 367 6.60 9.92 13.65
C VAL A 367 6.79 8.49 14.14
N MET A 368 5.72 7.85 14.57
CA MET A 368 5.71 6.41 14.79
C MET A 368 5.47 5.75 13.43
N GLY A 369 6.48 5.02 12.95
CA GLY A 369 6.45 4.35 11.66
C GLY A 369 5.26 3.41 11.54
N ARG A 370 4.77 3.28 10.31
CA ARG A 370 3.64 2.43 9.94
C ARG A 370 4.00 1.69 8.67
N ALA A 371 3.41 0.52 8.49
CA ALA A 371 3.50 -0.23 7.24
C ALA A 371 2.35 0.14 6.31
N PHE A 372 2.66 0.19 5.02
CA PHE A 372 1.74 0.53 3.95
C PHE A 372 1.81 -0.54 2.86
N CYS A 373 0.66 -0.80 2.25
CA CYS A 373 0.54 -1.43 0.95
C CYS A 373 -0.27 -0.50 0.07
N THR A 374 0.38 0.56 -0.43
CA THR A 374 -0.23 1.80 -0.97
C THR A 374 -0.97 2.62 0.11
N LEU A 375 -1.86 1.98 0.86
CA LEU A 375 -2.60 2.57 1.98
C LEU A 375 -2.11 2.05 3.33
N PRO A 376 -2.34 2.81 4.43
CA PRO A 376 -1.85 2.44 5.74
C PRO A 376 -2.51 1.15 6.24
N LEU A 377 -1.66 0.18 6.57
CA LEU A 377 -2.05 -1.04 7.28
C LEU A 377 -2.27 -0.72 8.77
N PRO A 378 -3.05 -1.53 9.50
CA PRO A 378 -3.20 -1.41 10.96
C PRO A 378 -1.97 -1.97 11.69
N LEU A 379 -0.77 -1.63 11.22
CA LEU A 379 0.52 -2.08 11.74
C LEU A 379 1.45 -0.89 11.96
N VAL A 380 1.90 -0.74 13.20
CA VAL A 380 3.01 0.15 13.57
C VAL A 380 4.33 -0.61 13.46
N THR A 381 5.36 0.06 12.95
CA THR A 381 6.67 -0.55 12.70
C THR A 381 7.73 -0.14 13.71
N GLY A 382 7.47 0.90 14.52
CA GLY A 382 8.41 1.49 15.48
C GLY A 382 9.55 2.32 14.85
N LEU A 383 9.77 2.18 13.53
CA LEU A 383 10.72 2.98 12.76
C LEU A 383 10.39 4.50 12.80
N PRO A 384 11.38 5.39 12.66
CA PRO A 384 11.15 6.84 12.59
C PRO A 384 10.60 7.32 11.23
N LEU A 385 10.15 6.38 10.38
CA LEU A 385 9.59 6.64 9.07
C LEU A 385 8.56 5.58 8.68
N HIS A 386 7.78 5.87 7.64
CA HIS A 386 6.81 4.94 7.07
C HIS A 386 7.48 4.05 6.02
N ILE A 387 7.06 2.78 5.96
CA ILE A 387 7.50 1.83 4.93
C ILE A 387 6.30 1.43 4.07
N ASN A 388 6.51 1.35 2.77
CA ASN A 388 5.54 0.89 1.80
C ASN A 388 6.17 -0.23 0.96
N ALA A 389 5.42 -1.28 0.70
CA ALA A 389 5.78 -2.25 -0.32
C ALA A 389 4.52 -2.93 -0.86
N ASN A 390 4.62 -3.59 -2.00
CA ASN A 390 3.55 -4.42 -2.54
C ASN A 390 3.42 -5.76 -1.79
N PHE A 391 3.22 -5.66 -0.47
CA PHE A 391 3.07 -6.78 0.43
C PHE A 391 1.89 -7.68 0.04
N SER A 392 2.01 -8.96 0.37
CA SER A 392 0.91 -9.91 0.37
C SER A 392 0.08 -9.72 1.64
N VAL A 393 -1.19 -9.39 1.47
CA VAL A 393 -2.17 -9.11 2.53
C VAL A 393 -3.44 -9.93 2.31
N ASP A 394 -4.26 -10.06 3.35
CA ASP A 394 -5.60 -10.64 3.27
C ASP A 394 -6.57 -9.80 2.42
N ALA A 395 -7.75 -10.34 2.10
CA ALA A 395 -8.74 -9.67 1.26
C ALA A 395 -9.25 -8.35 1.86
N ALA A 396 -9.34 -8.28 3.19
CA ALA A 396 -9.68 -7.08 3.96
C ALA A 396 -8.51 -6.10 4.11
N ARG A 397 -7.30 -6.46 3.67
CA ARG A 397 -6.06 -5.68 3.78
C ARG A 397 -5.73 -5.22 5.19
N CYS A 398 -6.18 -5.99 6.17
CA CYS A 398 -5.97 -5.76 7.59
C CYS A 398 -4.76 -6.52 8.11
N ARG A 399 -4.35 -7.59 7.42
CA ARG A 399 -3.27 -8.46 7.88
C ARG A 399 -2.29 -8.79 6.77
N LEU A 400 -1.01 -8.77 7.13
CA LEU A 400 0.06 -9.32 6.29
C LEU A 400 0.03 -10.85 6.39
N HIS A 401 0.23 -11.52 5.25
CA HIS A 401 0.41 -12.97 5.25
C HIS A 401 1.77 -13.33 5.85
N TRP A 402 1.76 -14.12 6.94
CA TRP A 402 2.94 -14.61 7.64
C TRP A 402 2.95 -16.12 7.84
N ASP A 403 1.97 -16.82 7.28
CA ASP A 403 1.84 -18.27 7.43
C ASP A 403 3.09 -18.98 6.90
N LYS A 404 3.78 -19.69 7.80
CA LYS A 404 5.06 -20.34 7.49
C LYS A 404 4.89 -21.32 6.32
N GLY A 405 5.68 -21.14 5.28
CA GLY A 405 5.63 -21.95 4.05
C GLY A 405 4.66 -21.43 2.98
N GLY A 406 3.87 -20.39 3.26
CA GLY A 406 3.03 -19.73 2.26
C GLY A 406 3.82 -18.79 1.34
N THR A 407 3.45 -18.74 0.06
CA THR A 407 4.09 -17.86 -0.94
C THR A 407 4.03 -16.39 -0.52
N GLY A 408 2.91 -15.95 0.08
CA GLY A 408 2.75 -14.59 0.61
C GLY A 408 3.72 -14.23 1.73
N ALA A 409 3.99 -15.16 2.66
CA ALA A 409 4.94 -14.94 3.75
C ALA A 409 6.39 -14.87 3.23
N THR A 410 6.75 -15.76 2.30
CA THR A 410 8.06 -15.74 1.63
C THR A 410 8.27 -14.44 0.86
N TRP A 411 7.24 -13.97 0.14
CA TRP A 411 7.26 -12.69 -0.57
C TRP A 411 7.45 -11.51 0.38
N ASN A 412 6.69 -11.43 1.47
CA ASN A 412 6.81 -10.35 2.46
C ASN A 412 8.21 -10.33 3.09
N GLY A 413 8.73 -11.50 3.46
CA GLY A 413 10.10 -11.63 3.99
C GLY A 413 11.18 -11.27 2.98
N PHE A 414 10.97 -11.56 1.69
CA PHE A 414 11.84 -11.12 0.60
C PHE A 414 11.82 -9.60 0.44
N LEU A 415 10.64 -8.96 0.38
CA LEU A 415 10.52 -7.50 0.27
C LEU A 415 11.19 -6.78 1.44
N LEU A 416 10.98 -7.24 2.67
CA LEU A 416 11.60 -6.60 3.84
C LEU A 416 13.13 -6.63 3.74
N ARG A 417 13.71 -7.80 3.42
CA ARG A 417 15.18 -8.00 3.38
C ARG A 417 15.84 -7.36 2.16
N ARG A 418 15.21 -7.46 0.99
CA ARG A 418 15.84 -7.13 -0.31
C ARG A 418 15.41 -5.80 -0.89
N LEU A 419 14.34 -5.20 -0.37
CA LEU A 419 13.81 -3.93 -0.85
C LEU A 419 13.73 -2.87 0.25
N VAL A 420 13.00 -3.13 1.34
CA VAL A 420 12.74 -2.14 2.39
C VAL A 420 14.02 -1.77 3.15
N VAL A 421 14.84 -2.75 3.56
CA VAL A 421 16.12 -2.48 4.24
C VAL A 421 17.07 -1.64 3.36
N PRO A 422 17.35 -2.01 2.09
CA PRO A 422 18.15 -1.17 1.20
C PRO A 422 17.58 0.25 0.99
N LEU A 423 16.26 0.40 0.86
CA LEU A 423 15.61 1.71 0.77
C LEU A 423 15.83 2.54 2.04
N TYR A 424 15.75 1.92 3.21
CA TYR A 424 16.03 2.60 4.46
C TYR A 424 17.50 3.04 4.57
N CYS A 425 18.44 2.18 4.17
CA CYS A 425 19.84 2.54 4.09
C CYS A 425 20.11 3.67 3.09
N TYR A 426 19.44 3.67 1.94
CA TYR A 426 19.52 4.75 0.96
C TYR A 426 19.02 6.07 1.59
N PHE A 427 17.89 6.03 2.31
CA PHE A 427 17.40 7.20 3.03
C PHE A 427 18.43 7.79 4.00
N LEU A 428 19.10 6.94 4.80
CA LEU A 428 20.07 7.38 5.80
C LEU A 428 21.38 7.90 5.18
N THR A 429 21.83 7.31 4.07
CA THR A 429 23.14 7.59 3.48
C THR A 429 23.09 8.61 2.33
N GLY A 430 21.90 8.85 1.78
CA GLY A 430 21.71 9.69 0.59
C GLY A 430 22.28 9.08 -0.69
N LYS A 431 22.72 7.82 -0.70
CA LYS A 431 23.20 7.10 -1.89
C LYS A 431 22.55 5.73 -2.06
N PRO A 432 22.17 5.31 -3.29
CA PRO A 432 21.64 3.98 -3.51
C PRO A 432 22.63 2.91 -3.04
N TRP A 433 22.13 1.86 -2.39
CA TRP A 433 22.97 0.75 -1.95
C TRP A 433 23.60 0.04 -3.16
N SER A 434 24.92 -0.10 -3.18
CA SER A 434 25.62 -0.89 -4.21
C SER A 434 26.65 -1.81 -3.57
N GLN A 435 26.61 -3.10 -3.92
CA GLN A 435 27.59 -4.10 -3.49
C GLN A 435 29.01 -3.84 -4.05
N LYS A 436 29.19 -2.88 -4.97
CA LYS A 436 30.49 -2.51 -5.53
C LYS A 436 31.38 -1.68 -4.59
N SER A 437 30.91 -1.30 -3.39
CA SER A 437 31.79 -0.78 -2.34
C SER A 437 32.56 -1.93 -1.68
N SER A 438 33.72 -2.26 -2.22
CA SER A 438 34.63 -3.33 -1.78
C SER A 438 35.27 -3.11 -0.39
N SER A 439 34.72 -2.22 0.43
CA SER A 439 35.20 -1.94 1.80
C SER A 439 34.21 -2.31 2.90
N ILE A 440 33.01 -2.83 2.58
CA ILE A 440 32.03 -3.28 3.58
C ILE A 440 31.48 -4.65 3.19
N SER A 441 32.20 -5.72 3.53
CA SER A 441 31.72 -7.10 3.40
C SER A 441 30.65 -7.42 4.46
N PRO A 442 29.49 -7.99 4.10
CA PRO A 442 28.60 -8.59 5.06
C PRO A 442 29.06 -10.02 5.43
N TRP A 443 29.58 -10.18 6.64
CA TRP A 443 29.18 -11.20 7.59
C TRP A 443 29.46 -12.67 7.25
N ASN A 444 30.50 -13.22 7.89
CA ASN A 444 30.49 -14.60 8.36
C ASN A 444 31.28 -14.67 9.68
N SER A 445 30.71 -15.40 10.64
CA SER A 445 31.27 -15.73 11.97
C SER A 445 31.15 -14.66 13.05
N ALA A 446 30.13 -14.80 13.91
CA ALA A 446 30.34 -15.17 15.31
C ALA A 446 28.98 -15.12 16.05
N ARG A 447 28.49 -16.29 16.46
CA ARG A 447 27.50 -16.38 17.54
C ARG A 447 28.21 -15.93 18.82
N SER A 448 27.73 -14.88 19.50
CA SER A 448 27.51 -14.92 20.95
C SER A 448 26.96 -13.59 21.49
N THR A 449 25.78 -13.72 22.13
CA THR A 449 25.36 -13.09 23.40
C THR A 449 25.93 -11.72 23.77
N TRP A 450 25.13 -10.66 23.63
CA TRP A 450 24.86 -9.70 24.72
C TRP A 450 23.71 -8.74 24.37
N THR A 451 22.87 -8.39 25.35
CA THR A 451 21.77 -7.40 25.30
C THR A 451 22.30 -6.00 25.66
N PRO A 452 22.09 -4.94 24.86
CA PRO A 452 22.64 -3.62 25.17
C PRO A 452 21.75 -2.85 26.15
N THR A 453 22.34 -2.35 27.23
CA THR A 453 21.78 -1.24 28.01
C THR A 453 22.61 0.02 27.77
N SER A 454 21.95 1.07 27.25
CA SER A 454 22.32 2.52 27.24
C SER A 454 22.95 3.16 25.98
N SER A 455 22.08 3.88 25.23
CA SER A 455 21.85 5.35 25.22
C SER A 455 22.64 6.28 24.28
N THR A 456 23.50 5.81 23.38
CA THR A 456 24.18 6.73 22.43
C THR A 456 23.53 6.79 21.05
N PHE A 457 22.64 5.85 20.73
CA PHE A 457 21.70 5.94 19.61
C PHE A 457 20.38 5.29 20.02
N PRO A 458 19.60 5.91 20.93
CA PRO A 458 18.42 5.28 21.51
C PRO A 458 17.43 4.79 20.44
N HIS A 459 17.38 5.46 19.27
CA HIS A 459 16.53 5.07 18.15
C HIS A 459 17.08 3.87 17.36
N LEU A 460 18.39 3.78 17.09
CA LEU A 460 18.96 2.59 16.43
C LEU A 460 18.95 1.38 17.35
N GLN A 461 19.11 1.61 18.65
CA GLN A 461 19.00 0.58 19.68
C GLN A 461 17.55 0.06 19.74
N GLN A 462 16.56 0.95 19.80
CA GLN A 462 15.14 0.57 19.79
C GLN A 462 14.76 -0.16 18.48
N ILE A 463 15.22 0.32 17.32
CA ILE A 463 15.01 -0.35 16.02
C ILE A 463 15.66 -1.74 16.03
N CYS A 464 16.87 -1.88 16.58
CA CYS A 464 17.55 -3.17 16.68
C CYS A 464 16.82 -4.12 17.62
N GLU A 465 16.32 -3.64 18.76
CA GLU A 465 15.52 -4.39 19.73
C GLU A 465 14.18 -4.83 19.11
N GLU A 466 13.47 -3.95 18.39
CA GLU A 466 12.22 -4.27 17.68
C GLU A 466 12.45 -5.30 16.56
N PHE A 467 13.57 -5.21 15.83
CA PHE A 467 13.94 -6.24 14.84
C PHE A 467 14.31 -7.59 15.48
N ILE A 468 14.96 -7.59 16.66
CA ILE A 468 15.26 -8.80 17.43
C ILE A 468 13.95 -9.44 17.95
N GLU A 469 13.01 -8.64 18.47
CA GLU A 469 11.68 -9.09 18.90
C GLU A 469 10.89 -9.68 17.73
N ALA A 470 11.04 -9.12 16.53
CA ALA A 470 10.45 -9.63 15.29
C ALA A 470 11.19 -10.84 14.69
N GLN A 471 12.17 -11.44 15.39
CA GLN A 471 13.01 -12.56 14.93
C GLN A 471 13.78 -12.31 13.63
N VAL A 472 14.05 -11.05 13.30
CA VAL A 472 14.88 -10.67 12.17
C VAL A 472 16.36 -10.81 12.57
N ASN A 473 17.17 -11.45 11.72
CA ASN A 473 18.62 -11.56 11.96
C ASN A 473 19.27 -10.17 11.90
N THR A 474 19.58 -9.61 13.06
CA THR A 474 20.34 -8.37 13.24
C THR A 474 21.79 -8.70 13.62
N VAL A 475 22.77 -7.88 13.21
CA VAL A 475 24.13 -7.89 13.82
C VAL A 475 24.47 -6.50 14.29
N VAL A 476 25.04 -6.49 15.48
CA VAL A 476 25.51 -5.33 16.20
C VAL A 476 26.99 -5.12 15.86
N LEU A 477 27.38 -3.86 15.67
CA LEU A 477 28.76 -3.46 15.38
C LEU A 477 29.66 -3.87 16.56
N GLY A 478 30.60 -4.80 16.37
CA GLY A 478 31.59 -5.20 17.39
C GLY A 478 32.87 -4.34 17.36
N PRO A 479 33.77 -4.46 18.37
CA PRO A 479 35.01 -3.68 18.47
C PRO A 479 35.90 -3.74 17.23
N ASP A 480 36.09 -4.93 16.64
CA ASP A 480 36.92 -5.12 15.44
C ASP A 480 36.30 -4.43 14.21
N SER A 481 34.97 -4.45 14.09
CA SER A 481 34.24 -3.79 13.00
C SER A 481 34.27 -2.27 13.15
N LEU A 482 34.17 -1.77 14.38
CA LEU A 482 34.31 -0.35 14.69
C LEU A 482 35.73 0.13 14.39
N GLN A 483 36.76 -0.64 14.75
CA GLN A 483 38.14 -0.31 14.46
C GLN A 483 38.37 -0.17 12.95
N ARG A 484 37.89 -1.14 12.14
CA ARG A 484 37.98 -1.07 10.67
C ARG A 484 37.24 0.14 10.11
N PHE A 485 36.04 0.41 10.60
CA PHE A 485 35.24 1.57 10.19
C PHE A 485 35.95 2.89 10.47
N LEU A 486 36.49 3.06 11.68
CA LEU A 486 37.19 4.28 12.07
C LEU A 486 38.50 4.49 11.30
N LYS A 487 39.22 3.41 10.95
CA LYS A 487 40.37 3.47 10.03
C LYS A 487 39.95 3.87 8.61
N ALA A 488 38.78 3.44 8.16
CA ALA A 488 38.26 3.75 6.83
C ALA A 488 37.67 5.16 6.70
N LEU A 489 37.37 5.86 7.80
CA LEU A 489 36.86 7.24 7.78
C LEU A 489 37.83 8.24 7.13
N ALA A 490 39.12 7.87 6.97
CA ALA A 490 40.14 8.67 6.28
C ALA A 490 40.14 10.16 6.68
N LEU A 491 39.91 10.45 7.97
CA LEU A 491 39.94 11.81 8.48
C LEU A 491 41.35 12.38 8.32
N PRO A 492 41.52 13.62 7.79
CA PRO A 492 42.81 14.22 7.55
C PRO A 492 43.40 14.75 8.87
N VAL A 493 43.73 13.85 9.80
CA VAL A 493 44.29 14.20 11.10
C VAL A 493 45.77 14.63 10.97
N PRO A 494 46.23 15.70 11.65
CA PRO A 494 45.49 16.55 12.59
C PRO A 494 44.43 17.44 11.93
N CYS A 495 43.20 17.44 12.47
CA CYS A 495 42.11 18.33 12.03
C CYS A 495 41.30 18.86 13.22
N LYS A 496 40.46 19.88 13.00
CA LYS A 496 39.58 20.41 14.06
C LYS A 496 38.48 19.41 14.40
N LEU A 497 38.42 18.98 15.66
CA LEU A 497 37.46 17.99 16.15
C LEU A 497 36.00 18.41 15.89
N ALA A 498 35.69 19.69 16.08
CA ALA A 498 34.35 20.25 15.86
C ALA A 498 33.86 20.16 14.40
N GLU A 499 34.80 20.08 13.44
CA GLU A 499 34.51 19.97 12.00
C GLU A 499 34.42 18.50 11.55
N THR A 500 34.64 17.55 12.45
CA THR A 500 34.50 16.11 12.18
C THR A 500 33.15 15.56 12.65
N PRO A 501 32.72 14.38 12.15
CA PRO A 501 31.54 13.67 12.67
C PRO A 501 31.59 13.35 14.17
N LEU A 502 32.77 13.32 14.80
CA LEU A 502 32.93 13.06 16.24
C LEU A 502 32.54 14.29 17.09
N ARG A 503 32.68 15.50 16.53
CA ARG A 503 32.30 16.83 17.08
C ARG A 503 32.95 17.26 18.41
N ASN A 504 33.09 16.37 19.39
CA ASN A 504 33.57 16.70 20.72
C ASN A 504 34.43 15.57 21.35
N PRO A 505 35.21 15.88 22.41
CA PRO A 505 36.10 14.90 23.05
C PRO A 505 35.36 13.74 23.73
N GLU A 506 34.11 13.97 24.15
CA GLU A 506 33.28 12.96 24.83
C GLU A 506 32.94 11.80 23.90
N SER A 507 32.60 12.10 22.64
CA SER A 507 32.41 11.09 21.57
C SER A 507 33.66 10.24 21.37
N CYS A 508 34.84 10.87 21.37
CA CYS A 508 36.12 10.17 21.21
C CYS A 508 36.40 9.25 22.40
N SER A 509 36.18 9.75 23.62
CA SER A 509 36.34 8.99 24.87
C SER A 509 35.40 7.77 24.92
N TYR A 510 34.17 7.91 24.45
CA TYR A 510 33.21 6.83 24.40
C TYR A 510 33.64 5.70 23.44
N LEU A 511 34.05 6.06 22.22
CA LEU A 511 34.53 5.10 21.23
C LEU A 511 35.82 4.41 21.70
N LEU A 512 36.72 5.13 22.36
CA LEU A 512 37.92 4.56 22.99
C LEU A 512 37.57 3.53 24.07
N ARG A 513 36.62 3.84 24.94
CA ARG A 513 36.15 2.91 25.99
C ARG A 513 35.50 1.67 25.38
N TYR A 514 34.73 1.84 24.31
CA TYR A 514 34.11 0.73 23.60
C TYR A 514 35.14 -0.19 22.94
N LEU A 515 36.15 0.37 22.25
CA LEU A 515 37.23 -0.39 21.62
C LEU A 515 38.14 -1.12 22.62
N THR A 516 38.32 -0.55 23.81
CA THR A 516 39.18 -1.11 24.87
C THR A 516 38.41 -1.94 25.91
N GLY A 517 37.08 -2.04 25.80
CA GLY A 517 36.24 -2.81 26.71
C GLY A 517 36.20 -2.30 28.15
N ARG A 518 36.47 -1.01 28.41
CA ARG A 518 36.56 -0.43 29.76
C ARG A 518 35.27 0.27 30.19
N ASN A 519 34.68 -0.16 31.31
CA ASN A 519 33.57 0.52 31.99
C ASN A 519 34.07 1.59 32.98
N ARG A 520 33.20 2.54 33.36
CA ARG A 520 33.49 3.74 34.19
C ARG A 520 34.18 3.48 35.55
N HIS A 521 34.43 2.23 35.95
CA HIS A 521 34.92 1.86 37.29
C HIS A 521 36.21 1.00 37.32
N SER A 522 36.86 0.73 36.18
CA SER A 522 38.13 -0.01 36.20
C SER A 522 39.34 0.93 36.26
N GLN A 523 39.87 1.18 37.46
CA GLN A 523 41.22 1.71 37.63
C GLN A 523 42.22 0.54 37.48
N GLY A 524 42.87 0.45 36.32
CA GLY A 524 43.86 -0.59 36.04
C GLY A 524 44.84 -0.17 34.96
N THR A 525 46.12 -0.49 35.16
CA THR A 525 47.25 -0.18 34.29
C THR A 525 47.10 -0.81 32.90
N HIS A 526 47.50 -0.05 31.86
CA HIS A 526 47.41 -0.43 30.44
C HIS A 526 48.09 -1.78 30.15
N LYS A 527 47.38 -2.71 29.52
CA LYS A 527 47.98 -3.92 28.92
C LYS A 527 48.52 -3.55 27.54
N ASP A 528 49.66 -4.12 27.13
CA ASP A 528 50.30 -3.83 25.83
C ASP A 528 49.39 -4.13 24.62
N GLY A 529 48.35 -4.96 24.78
CA GLY A 529 47.34 -5.23 23.74
C GLY A 529 46.50 -4.02 23.33
N ASP A 530 46.30 -3.02 24.21
CA ASP A 530 45.48 -1.84 23.91
C ASP A 530 46.16 -0.92 22.87
N LYS A 531 47.50 -0.91 22.81
CA LYS A 531 48.26 -0.05 21.89
C LYS A 531 48.08 -0.46 20.44
N ALA A 532 48.07 -1.77 20.15
CA ALA A 532 47.88 -2.29 18.80
C ALA A 532 46.46 -2.04 18.26
N ILE A 533 45.46 -2.05 19.14
CA ILE A 533 44.05 -1.80 18.78
C ILE A 533 43.85 -0.32 18.42
N LEU A 534 44.51 0.58 19.14
CA LEU A 534 44.33 2.01 18.94
C LEU A 534 45.18 2.56 17.79
N GLU A 535 46.22 1.85 17.33
CA GLU A 535 47.12 2.33 16.30
C GLU A 535 46.41 2.82 15.03
N GLY A 536 46.70 4.07 14.66
CA GLY A 536 46.18 4.75 13.47
C GLY A 536 44.73 5.23 13.60
N LEU A 537 44.06 5.06 14.76
CA LEU A 537 42.69 5.52 14.93
C LEU A 537 42.61 7.02 15.17
N PRO A 538 41.73 7.75 14.44
CA PRO A 538 41.54 9.20 14.61
C PRO A 538 40.61 9.47 15.79
N LEU A 539 41.05 9.14 17.01
CA LEU A 539 40.28 9.30 18.24
C LEU A 539 41.05 10.10 19.32
N LEU A 540 42.25 10.59 19.02
CA LEU A 540 43.07 11.33 19.99
C LEU A 540 42.65 12.80 19.98
N ALA A 541 41.68 13.15 20.82
CA ALA A 541 41.25 14.53 21.03
C ALA A 541 42.22 15.27 21.97
N THR A 542 42.70 16.45 21.57
CA THR A 542 43.59 17.31 22.36
C THR A 542 42.85 18.53 22.92
N GLU A 543 43.39 19.16 23.97
CA GLU A 543 42.73 20.27 24.69
C GLU A 543 42.52 21.52 23.82
N ASP A 544 43.36 21.70 22.81
CA ASP A 544 43.24 22.74 21.78
C ASP A 544 42.13 22.48 20.74
N GLY A 545 41.35 21.40 20.92
CA GLY A 545 40.21 21.07 20.07
C GLY A 545 40.59 20.38 18.76
N LEU A 546 41.81 19.88 18.64
CA LEU A 546 42.24 19.07 17.49
C LEU A 546 41.97 17.57 17.72
N LEU A 547 41.80 16.87 16.62
CA LEU A 547 41.69 15.42 16.53
C LEU A 547 42.93 14.87 15.83
N ASN A 548 43.59 13.92 16.47
CA ASN A 548 44.81 13.25 16.03
C ASN A 548 44.62 11.74 15.88
N ALA A 549 45.53 11.10 15.13
CA ALA A 549 45.65 9.64 15.13
C ALA A 549 46.47 9.16 16.34
N PHE A 550 46.08 8.03 16.92
CA PHE A 550 46.91 7.33 17.88
C PHE A 550 48.14 6.72 17.20
N SER A 551 49.31 6.88 17.82
CA SER A 551 50.57 6.28 17.35
C SER A 551 51.35 5.64 18.48
N SER A 552 51.81 4.42 18.23
CA SER A 552 52.63 3.57 19.09
C SER A 552 54.07 4.06 19.18
N GLN A 553 54.52 4.83 18.18
CA GLN A 553 55.84 5.44 18.12
C GLN A 553 55.91 6.73 18.97
N HIS A 554 54.78 7.41 19.18
CA HIS A 554 54.68 8.63 19.98
C HIS A 554 53.54 8.49 21.01
N PRO A 555 53.69 7.60 22.01
CA PRO A 555 52.61 7.31 22.95
C PRO A 555 52.36 8.48 23.90
N VAL A 556 51.34 9.29 23.62
CA VAL A 556 50.88 10.34 24.55
C VAL A 556 49.96 9.70 25.61
N PHE A 557 50.53 8.96 26.56
CA PHE A 557 49.80 8.50 27.74
C PHE A 557 49.97 9.46 28.91
N LYS A 558 49.12 10.50 28.92
CA LYS A 558 48.49 11.15 30.11
C LYS A 558 47.90 12.50 29.71
N ASN A 559 46.60 12.71 29.94
CA ASN A 559 46.08 14.05 30.25
C ASN A 559 44.80 13.98 31.13
N SER A 560 44.61 14.99 31.98
CA SER A 560 43.89 15.08 33.25
C SER A 560 42.35 15.02 33.26
N PHE A 561 41.68 14.61 32.18
CA PHE A 561 40.21 14.45 32.17
C PHE A 561 39.72 13.08 32.65
N ALA A 562 40.61 12.28 33.25
CA ALA A 562 40.25 11.10 34.03
C ALA A 562 40.17 11.44 35.53
N LYS A 563 39.11 12.14 35.91
CA LYS A 563 38.46 11.98 37.23
C LYS A 563 37.01 11.65 37.01
#